data_AF-W2T4A6-F1
#
_entry.id   AF-W2T4A6-F1
#
_cell.length_a   1.000
_cell.length_b   1.000
_cell.length_c   1.000
_cell.angle_alpha   90.00
_cell.angle_beta   90.00
_cell.angle_gamma   90.00
#
_symmetry.space_group_name_H-M   'P 1'
#
loop_
_entity.id
_entity.type
_entity.pdbx_description
1 polymer ?
#
loop_
_entity_poly.entity_id
_entity_poly.type
_entity_poly.pdbx_seq_one_letter_code
_entity_poly.pdbx_strand_id
1 'polypeptide(L)'
;MTNLGLTVSYLLTDQPLTLPHGAIRTYHLGVTSNNHTGAKYTPTTMESDHDVIYHIHDALMSEVVHSVCREGYMDGNFTNDGKDVNIVCQSASISVKNMQATKTATVLLTLQLRFQDGEDTLVRKKYTVTVLHNNRLTILFRLKSEVIDSNDPSLQHSDQIFSMLSEVMRSYVHLPLPVPADAQTDRSMIKLQSDRVIFATDFVFTKR
;
A
#
# COMPACT_ATOMS: atom_id res chain seq x y z
N MET A 1 9.42 19.36 -13.80
CA MET A 1 8.28 19.13 -12.89
C MET A 1 8.61 17.89 -12.08
N THR A 2 9.02 18.06 -10.83
CA THR A 2 9.36 16.96 -9.91
C THR A 2 8.06 16.31 -9.44
N ASN A 3 7.87 15.03 -9.79
CA ASN A 3 6.85 14.18 -9.19
C ASN A 3 6.99 14.26 -7.67
N LEU A 4 6.07 14.93 -6.98
CA LEU A 4 5.84 14.76 -5.54
C LEU A 4 5.16 13.39 -5.36
N GLY A 5 5.92 12.34 -5.69
CA GLY A 5 5.55 10.97 -5.39
C GLY A 5 5.57 10.77 -3.89
N LEU A 6 4.74 9.84 -3.41
CA LEU A 6 4.84 9.20 -2.10
C LEU A 6 6.28 9.21 -1.52
N THR A 7 6.56 10.10 -0.57
CA THR A 7 7.87 10.14 0.09
C THR A 7 7.95 9.07 1.18
N VAL A 8 8.29 7.84 0.81
CA VAL A 8 8.59 6.79 1.78
C VAL A 8 9.94 7.14 2.42
N SER A 9 9.98 7.23 3.75
CA SER A 9 11.23 7.49 4.47
C SER A 9 11.94 6.18 4.80
N TYR A 10 13.12 5.98 4.24
CA TYR A 10 13.96 4.82 4.54
C TYR A 10 14.98 5.08 5.65
N LEU A 11 14.82 6.18 6.38
CA LEU A 11 15.72 6.52 7.49
C LEU A 11 15.71 5.42 8.54
N LEU A 12 16.91 5.06 9.00
CA LEU A 12 17.08 4.13 10.10
C LEU A 12 16.57 4.77 11.40
N THR A 13 15.73 4.04 12.12
CA THR A 13 15.18 4.49 13.41
C THR A 13 15.92 3.90 14.60
N ASP A 14 16.78 2.92 14.37
CA ASP A 14 17.56 2.24 15.40
C ASP A 14 18.88 1.72 14.82
N GLN A 15 19.80 1.34 15.71
CA GLN A 15 21.01 0.64 15.32
C GLN A 15 20.67 -0.72 14.69
N PRO A 16 21.36 -1.12 13.62
CA PRO A 16 21.20 -2.45 13.05
C PRO A 16 21.48 -3.54 14.09
N LEU A 17 20.65 -4.58 14.10
CA LEU A 17 20.74 -5.69 15.04
C LEU A 17 21.31 -6.93 14.34
N THR A 18 22.38 -7.49 14.87
CA THR A 18 22.92 -8.77 14.42
C THR A 18 22.02 -9.92 14.89
N LEU A 19 21.56 -10.75 13.97
CA LEU A 19 20.74 -11.93 14.22
C LEU A 19 21.62 -13.21 14.31
N PRO A 20 21.17 -14.28 15.00
CA PRO A 20 21.96 -15.49 15.24
C PRO A 20 22.53 -16.22 14.01
N HIS A 21 21.98 -15.97 12.82
CA HIS A 21 22.33 -16.61 11.54
C HIS A 21 23.24 -15.73 10.66
N GLY A 22 23.90 -14.71 11.25
CA GLY A 22 24.76 -13.78 10.50
C GLY A 22 23.98 -12.76 9.68
N ALA A 23 22.66 -12.67 9.89
CA ALA A 23 21.83 -11.65 9.27
C ALA A 23 21.91 -10.33 10.05
N ILE A 24 21.73 -9.21 9.36
CA ILE A 24 21.65 -7.87 9.95
C ILE A 24 20.23 -7.34 9.76
N ARG A 25 19.54 -7.08 10.86
CA ARG A 25 18.22 -6.47 10.87
C ARG A 25 18.32 -4.96 10.96
N THR A 26 17.63 -4.27 10.08
CA THR A 26 17.53 -2.80 10.04
C THR A 26 16.07 -2.38 10.25
N TYR A 27 15.87 -1.24 10.91
CA TYR A 27 14.55 -0.70 11.23
C TYR A 27 14.38 0.63 10.52
N HIS A 28 13.29 0.78 9.76
CA HIS A 28 13.07 1.98 8.96
C HIS A 28 11.80 2.70 9.38
N LEU A 29 11.84 4.03 9.27
CA LEU A 29 10.73 4.91 9.64
C LEU A 29 9.49 4.65 8.77
N GLY A 30 9.68 4.35 7.49
CA GLY A 30 8.67 4.09 6.46
C GLY A 30 7.71 5.24 6.14
N VAL A 31 7.52 6.22 7.02
CA VAL A 31 6.40 7.18 6.92
C VAL A 31 6.78 8.51 6.28
N THR A 32 5.83 9.04 5.50
CA THR A 32 5.79 10.33 4.80
C THR A 32 5.08 11.45 5.58
N SER A 33 4.42 11.11 6.69
CA SER A 33 3.51 11.96 7.46
C SER A 33 4.10 12.34 8.82
N ASN A 34 4.03 13.63 9.18
CA ASN A 34 4.50 14.14 10.48
C ASN A 34 3.61 13.70 11.66
N ASN A 35 2.43 13.12 11.41
CA ASN A 35 1.43 12.74 12.42
C ASN A 35 1.38 11.22 12.65
N HIS A 36 2.48 10.53 12.43
CA HIS A 36 2.54 9.09 12.62
C HIS A 36 2.55 8.69 14.11
N THR A 37 1.61 7.85 14.53
CA THR A 37 1.41 7.42 15.94
C THR A 37 1.67 5.94 16.19
N GLY A 38 2.32 5.24 15.26
CA GLY A 38 2.58 3.80 15.38
C GLY A 38 3.66 3.48 16.42
N ALA A 39 3.42 2.43 17.22
CA ALA A 39 4.36 1.89 18.21
C ALA A 39 5.53 1.10 17.57
N LYS A 40 6.71 1.04 18.17
CA LYS A 40 7.87 0.28 17.65
C LYS A 40 7.53 -1.18 17.31
N TYR A 41 7.90 -1.64 16.11
CA TYR A 41 7.71 -3.02 15.66
C TYR A 41 8.91 -3.90 16.00
N THR A 42 8.62 -5.08 16.52
CA THR A 42 9.59 -6.14 16.74
C THR A 42 9.28 -7.29 15.80
N PRO A 43 9.91 -7.37 14.63
CA PRO A 43 9.75 -8.50 13.73
C PRO A 43 10.13 -9.81 14.40
N THR A 44 9.35 -10.85 14.10
CA THR A 44 9.74 -12.21 14.45
C THR A 44 11.00 -12.59 13.66
N THR A 45 12.00 -13.08 14.36
CA THR A 45 13.19 -13.67 13.72
C THR A 45 12.76 -14.96 13.02
N MET A 46 13.24 -15.16 11.79
CA MET A 46 12.87 -16.30 10.97
C MET A 46 14.11 -16.80 10.24
N GLU A 47 14.29 -18.12 10.23
CA GLU A 47 15.31 -18.75 9.40
C GLU A 47 14.83 -18.78 7.95
N SER A 48 15.70 -18.38 7.04
CA SER A 48 15.41 -18.36 5.61
C SER A 48 16.69 -18.49 4.81
N ASP A 49 16.57 -19.10 3.63
CA ASP A 49 17.62 -19.17 2.60
C ASP A 49 17.61 -17.97 1.66
N HIS A 50 16.79 -16.95 1.97
CA HIS A 50 16.70 -15.71 1.21
C HIS A 50 17.80 -14.74 1.64
N ASP A 51 18.38 -14.04 0.66
CA ASP A 51 19.41 -13.02 0.88
C ASP A 51 18.84 -11.80 1.61
N VAL A 52 17.55 -11.51 1.40
CA VAL A 52 16.85 -10.39 2.05
C VAL A 52 15.42 -10.76 2.44
N ILE A 53 15.03 -10.38 3.65
CA ILE A 53 13.65 -10.52 4.15
C ILE A 53 13.09 -9.15 4.51
N TYR A 54 12.01 -8.76 3.85
CA TYR A 54 11.29 -7.53 4.15
C TYR A 54 10.06 -7.81 5.01
N HIS A 55 10.03 -7.27 6.22
CA HIS A 55 8.86 -7.29 7.11
C HIS A 55 8.11 -5.98 6.96
N ILE A 56 6.88 -6.06 6.46
CA ILE A 56 6.13 -4.89 6.02
C ILE A 56 4.79 -4.87 6.73
N HIS A 57 4.53 -3.75 7.38
CA HIS A 57 3.32 -3.59 8.15
C HIS A 57 2.18 -3.02 7.31
N ASP A 58 0.95 -3.43 7.57
CA ASP A 58 -0.24 -2.90 6.89
C ASP A 58 -0.42 -1.38 7.06
N ALA A 59 -0.01 -0.82 8.20
CA ALA A 59 0.00 0.63 8.43
C ALA A 59 0.83 1.39 7.40
N LEU A 60 1.99 0.86 6.97
CA LEU A 60 2.77 1.50 5.91
C LEU A 60 2.00 1.53 4.59
N MET A 61 1.32 0.43 4.27
CA MET A 61 0.49 0.32 3.07
C MET A 61 -0.72 1.27 3.15
N SER A 62 -1.29 1.44 4.35
CA SER A 62 -2.39 2.38 4.61
C SER A 62 -1.94 3.82 4.43
N GLU A 63 -0.76 4.19 4.93
CA GLU A 63 -0.19 5.53 4.72
C GLU A 63 0.04 5.82 3.24
N VAL A 64 0.49 4.83 2.46
CA VAL A 64 0.66 4.95 1.01
C VAL A 64 -0.69 5.24 0.34
N VAL A 65 -1.69 4.39 0.60
CA VAL A 65 -3.03 4.54 0.00
C VAL A 65 -3.70 5.85 0.45
N HIS A 66 -3.57 6.22 1.71
CA HIS A 66 -4.08 7.46 2.27
C HIS A 66 -3.42 8.69 1.65
N SER A 67 -2.10 8.66 1.45
CA SER A 67 -1.39 9.76 0.80
C SER A 67 -1.85 9.93 -0.64
N VAL A 68 -2.00 8.85 -1.40
CA VAL A 68 -2.52 8.93 -2.79
C VAL A 68 -3.92 9.55 -2.85
N CYS A 69 -4.79 9.21 -1.89
CA CYS A 69 -6.10 9.85 -1.74
C CYS A 69 -5.98 11.35 -1.41
N ARG A 70 -5.17 11.71 -0.40
CA ARG A 70 -5.02 13.09 0.08
C ARG A 70 -4.40 14.03 -0.95
N GLU A 71 -3.46 13.54 -1.75
CA GLU A 71 -2.84 14.31 -2.84
C GLU A 71 -3.78 14.44 -4.07
N GLY A 72 -4.99 13.90 -4.02
CA GLY A 72 -6.00 14.01 -5.09
C GLY A 72 -5.76 13.09 -6.28
N TYR A 73 -4.82 12.14 -6.21
CA TYR A 73 -4.59 11.20 -7.31
C TYR A 73 -5.74 10.22 -7.52
N MET A 74 -6.61 10.04 -6.51
CA MET A 74 -7.85 9.25 -6.60
C MET A 74 -9.06 10.08 -7.04
N ASP A 75 -8.90 11.39 -7.22
CA ASP A 75 -9.95 12.25 -7.73
C ASP A 75 -10.06 12.06 -9.25
N GLY A 76 -11.24 12.32 -9.80
CA GLY A 76 -11.45 12.16 -11.23
C GLY A 76 -12.83 12.59 -11.68
N ASN A 77 -13.05 12.48 -12.98
CA ASN A 77 -14.34 12.79 -13.60
C ASN A 77 -14.74 11.61 -14.48
N PHE A 78 -16.02 11.28 -14.47
CA PHE A 78 -16.61 10.34 -15.42
C PHE A 78 -18.02 10.79 -15.78
N THR A 79 -18.53 10.31 -16.90
CA THR A 79 -19.91 10.58 -17.33
C THR A 79 -20.77 9.34 -17.06
N ASN A 80 -21.91 9.53 -16.41
CA ASN A 80 -22.91 8.49 -16.20
C ASN A 80 -24.26 8.94 -16.76
N ASP A 81 -24.82 8.17 -17.70
CA ASP A 81 -26.09 8.51 -18.39
C ASP A 81 -26.15 9.95 -18.93
N GLY A 82 -25.02 10.44 -19.43
CA GLY A 82 -24.89 11.80 -19.97
C GLY A 82 -24.74 12.92 -18.93
N LYS A 83 -24.71 12.59 -17.63
CA LYS A 83 -24.37 13.53 -16.55
C LYS A 83 -22.91 13.39 -16.16
N ASP A 84 -22.18 14.49 -16.09
CA ASP A 84 -20.82 14.48 -15.56
C ASP A 84 -20.83 14.38 -14.04
N VAL A 85 -19.98 13.50 -13.53
CA VAL A 85 -19.79 13.22 -12.11
C VAL A 85 -18.34 13.48 -11.76
N ASN A 86 -18.13 14.37 -10.79
CA ASN A 86 -16.82 14.61 -10.20
C ASN A 86 -16.66 13.73 -8.95
N ILE A 87 -15.54 13.01 -8.86
CA ILE A 87 -15.17 12.19 -7.72
C ILE A 87 -14.08 12.91 -6.94
N VAL A 88 -14.27 13.03 -5.63
CA VAL A 88 -13.24 13.48 -4.69
C VAL A 88 -13.03 12.41 -3.62
N CYS A 89 -11.78 11.97 -3.46
CA CYS A 89 -11.41 11.03 -2.42
C CYS A 89 -11.41 11.71 -1.05
N GLN A 90 -12.22 11.20 -0.12
CA GLN A 90 -12.31 11.73 1.24
C GLN A 90 -11.39 10.96 2.20
N SER A 91 -11.34 9.64 2.05
CA SER A 91 -10.43 8.80 2.81
C SER A 91 -10.18 7.49 2.09
N ALA A 92 -8.99 6.93 2.32
CA ALA A 92 -8.60 5.63 1.83
C ALA A 92 -7.80 4.90 2.91
N SER A 93 -8.06 3.61 3.09
CA SER A 93 -7.29 2.73 3.98
C SER A 93 -7.16 1.34 3.40
N ILE A 94 -6.14 0.60 3.82
CA ILE A 94 -5.93 -0.78 3.39
C ILE A 94 -5.80 -1.68 4.61
N SER A 95 -6.53 -2.78 4.58
CA SER A 95 -6.49 -3.82 5.60
C SER A 95 -5.94 -5.10 4.98
N VAL A 96 -5.03 -5.73 5.70
CA VAL A 96 -4.32 -6.90 5.23
C VAL A 96 -4.79 -8.09 6.06
N LYS A 97 -5.41 -9.08 5.43
CA LYS A 97 -5.86 -10.31 6.12
C LYS A 97 -5.34 -11.52 5.36
N ASN A 98 -4.71 -12.43 6.09
CA ASN A 98 -4.31 -13.74 5.59
C ASN A 98 -3.38 -13.71 4.35
N MET A 99 -2.38 -12.81 4.35
CA MET A 99 -1.49 -12.59 3.19
C MET A 99 -0.70 -13.82 2.74
N GLN A 100 -0.31 -14.68 3.68
CA GLN A 100 0.43 -15.89 3.36
C GLN A 100 -0.37 -16.83 2.46
N ALA A 101 -1.70 -16.90 2.66
CA ALA A 101 -2.56 -17.80 1.91
C ALA A 101 -3.06 -17.18 0.61
N THR A 102 -3.53 -15.93 0.63
CA THR A 102 -4.28 -15.37 -0.51
C THR A 102 -3.54 -14.30 -1.28
N LYS A 103 -2.46 -13.73 -0.72
CA LYS A 103 -1.76 -12.55 -1.27
C LYS A 103 -2.71 -11.38 -1.61
N THR A 104 -3.82 -11.25 -0.88
CA THR A 104 -4.81 -10.20 -1.08
C THR A 104 -4.94 -9.29 0.13
N ALA A 105 -5.17 -8.01 -0.14
CA ALA A 105 -5.59 -7.04 0.85
C ALA A 105 -6.96 -6.47 0.47
N THR A 106 -7.56 -5.69 1.36
CA THR A 106 -8.82 -5.00 1.13
C THR A 106 -8.61 -3.51 1.28
N VAL A 107 -8.90 -2.76 0.22
CA VAL A 107 -8.92 -1.29 0.25
C VAL A 107 -10.34 -0.83 0.55
N LEU A 108 -10.48 0.09 1.52
CA LEU A 108 -11.71 0.79 1.81
C LEU A 108 -11.55 2.25 1.41
N LEU A 109 -12.47 2.75 0.59
CA LEU A 109 -12.50 4.10 0.07
C LEU A 109 -13.80 4.77 0.47
N THR A 110 -13.70 6.02 0.89
CA THR A 110 -14.85 6.93 0.99
C THR A 110 -14.67 8.01 -0.07
N LEU A 111 -15.61 8.10 -0.99
CA LEU A 111 -15.60 9.04 -2.11
C LEU A 111 -16.80 9.97 -2.00
N GLN A 112 -16.61 11.24 -2.35
CA GLN A 112 -17.70 12.19 -2.57
C GLN A 112 -17.93 12.28 -4.08
N LEU A 113 -19.16 11.97 -4.52
CA LEU A 113 -19.62 12.16 -5.88
C LEU A 113 -20.36 13.49 -5.94
N ARG A 114 -19.94 14.39 -6.83
CA ARG A 114 -20.61 15.67 -7.09
C ARG A 114 -21.19 15.66 -8.49
N PHE A 115 -22.49 15.88 -8.57
CA PHE A 115 -23.23 15.92 -9.82
C PHE A 115 -23.42 17.39 -10.26
N GLN A 116 -23.55 17.63 -11.57
CA GLN A 116 -23.70 18.99 -12.12
C GLN A 116 -24.96 19.73 -11.64
N ASP A 117 -25.99 19.00 -11.20
CA ASP A 117 -27.20 19.54 -10.59
C ASP A 117 -27.00 20.00 -9.14
N GLY A 118 -25.78 19.86 -8.60
CA GLY A 118 -25.40 20.27 -7.25
C GLY A 118 -25.69 19.22 -6.18
N GLU A 119 -26.14 18.02 -6.57
CA GLU A 119 -26.26 16.91 -5.64
C GLU A 119 -24.88 16.37 -5.26
N ASP A 120 -24.69 16.12 -3.96
CA ASP A 120 -23.47 15.55 -3.41
C ASP A 120 -23.82 14.24 -2.69
N THR A 121 -23.21 13.14 -3.11
CA THR A 121 -23.43 11.82 -2.51
C THR A 121 -22.13 11.25 -1.98
N LEU A 122 -22.13 10.81 -0.72
CA LEU A 122 -21.01 10.11 -0.13
C LEU A 122 -21.16 8.60 -0.38
N VAL A 123 -20.17 7.99 -1.01
CA VAL A 123 -20.18 6.56 -1.33
C VAL A 123 -18.99 5.87 -0.66
N ARG A 124 -19.22 4.65 -0.18
CA ARG A 124 -18.17 3.82 0.41
C ARG A 124 -17.95 2.61 -0.47
N LYS A 125 -16.73 2.50 -0.98
CA LYS A 125 -16.34 1.41 -1.87
C LYS A 125 -15.29 0.53 -1.23
N LYS A 126 -15.46 -0.77 -1.35
CA LYS A 126 -14.57 -1.77 -0.79
C LYS A 126 -14.04 -2.64 -1.92
N TYR A 127 -12.73 -2.69 -2.08
CA TYR A 127 -12.09 -3.45 -3.16
C TYR A 127 -11.14 -4.50 -2.60
N THR A 128 -11.20 -5.69 -3.18
CA THR A 128 -10.13 -6.67 -3.02
C THR A 128 -8.98 -6.27 -3.94
N VAL A 129 -7.77 -6.21 -3.39
CA VAL A 129 -6.55 -5.93 -4.15
C VAL A 129 -5.59 -7.10 -4.03
N THR A 130 -4.93 -7.44 -5.12
CA THR A 130 -3.81 -8.37 -5.11
C THR A 130 -2.54 -7.59 -4.84
N VAL A 131 -1.72 -8.10 -3.91
CA VAL A 131 -0.41 -7.55 -3.62
C VAL A 131 0.62 -8.33 -4.41
N LEU A 132 1.34 -7.61 -5.27
CA LEU A 132 2.34 -8.15 -6.19
C LEU A 132 3.71 -7.58 -5.80
N HIS A 133 4.78 -8.25 -6.22
CA HIS A 133 6.12 -7.71 -6.17
C HIS A 133 6.84 -7.94 -7.50
N ASN A 134 7.78 -7.07 -7.84
CA ASN A 134 8.60 -7.21 -9.04
C ASN A 134 10.08 -7.46 -8.69
N ASN A 135 10.90 -7.71 -9.71
CA ASN A 135 12.34 -7.94 -9.56
C ASN A 135 13.12 -6.69 -9.11
N ARG A 136 12.47 -5.53 -9.04
CA ARG A 136 13.05 -4.28 -8.52
C ARG A 136 12.66 -4.06 -7.04
N LEU A 137 12.21 -5.11 -6.36
CA LEU A 137 11.81 -5.07 -4.95
C LEU A 137 10.83 -3.93 -4.68
N THR A 138 9.82 -3.81 -5.56
CA THR A 138 8.72 -2.86 -5.39
C THR A 138 7.44 -3.65 -5.14
N ILE A 139 6.68 -3.28 -4.11
CA ILE A 139 5.32 -3.79 -3.93
C ILE A 139 4.38 -3.00 -4.82
N LEU A 140 3.57 -3.73 -5.56
CA LEU A 140 2.55 -3.19 -6.45
C LEU A 140 1.18 -3.67 -5.99
N PHE A 141 0.18 -2.81 -6.20
CA PHE A 141 -1.20 -3.10 -5.86
C PHE A 141 -2.04 -3.15 -7.12
N ARG A 142 -2.79 -4.25 -7.28
CA ARG A 142 -3.72 -4.41 -8.40
C ARG A 142 -5.13 -4.60 -7.87
N LEU A 143 -6.06 -3.73 -8.24
CA LEU A 143 -7.48 -3.97 -7.98
C LEU A 143 -7.92 -5.27 -8.67
N LYS A 144 -8.65 -6.09 -7.93
CA LYS A 144 -9.17 -7.38 -8.40
C LYS A 144 -10.68 -7.33 -8.60
N SER A 145 -11.41 -6.90 -7.58
CA SER A 145 -12.87 -6.85 -7.62
C SER A 145 -13.43 -5.93 -6.54
N GLU A 146 -14.61 -5.38 -6.78
CA GLU A 146 -15.43 -4.76 -5.74
C GLU A 146 -16.02 -5.84 -4.83
N VAL A 147 -16.05 -5.57 -3.52
CA VAL A 147 -16.81 -6.33 -2.54
C VAL A 147 -18.16 -5.64 -2.43
N ILE A 148 -19.11 -6.12 -3.23
CA ILE A 148 -20.44 -5.51 -3.38
C ILE A 148 -21.25 -5.70 -2.10
N ASP A 149 -21.85 -4.61 -1.62
CA ASP A 149 -22.97 -4.64 -0.69
C ASP A 149 -24.27 -4.47 -1.49
N SER A 150 -25.17 -5.44 -1.38
CA SER A 150 -26.44 -5.48 -2.12
C SER A 150 -27.33 -4.26 -1.85
N ASN A 151 -27.11 -3.56 -0.73
CA ASN A 151 -27.87 -2.38 -0.33
C ASN A 151 -27.15 -1.06 -0.71
N ASP A 152 -26.04 -1.11 -1.45
CA ASP A 152 -25.31 0.09 -1.86
C ASP A 152 -26.04 0.82 -3.01
N PRO A 153 -26.62 2.02 -2.77
CA PRO A 153 -27.30 2.77 -3.82
C PRO A 153 -26.34 3.26 -4.92
N SER A 154 -25.02 3.20 -4.70
CA SER A 154 -24.01 3.62 -5.66
C SER A 154 -23.53 2.52 -6.62
N LEU A 155 -24.24 1.40 -6.70
CA LEU A 155 -23.95 0.30 -7.63
C LEU A 155 -23.92 0.74 -9.10
N GLN A 156 -24.75 1.71 -9.46
CA GLN A 156 -24.82 2.26 -10.83
C GLN A 156 -23.52 2.94 -11.29
N HIS A 157 -22.58 3.25 -10.39
CA HIS A 157 -21.31 3.89 -10.70
C HIS A 157 -20.10 2.97 -10.50
N SER A 158 -20.31 1.71 -10.10
CA SER A 158 -19.24 0.81 -9.67
C SER A 158 -18.22 0.54 -10.78
N ASP A 159 -18.64 0.34 -12.03
CA ASP A 159 -17.73 -0.01 -13.12
C ASP A 159 -16.79 1.15 -13.51
N GLN A 160 -17.33 2.37 -13.59
CA GLN A 160 -16.54 3.56 -13.91
C GLN A 160 -15.57 3.88 -12.77
N ILE A 161 -16.03 3.83 -11.52
CA ILE A 161 -15.20 4.02 -10.33
C ILE A 161 -14.10 2.95 -10.28
N PHE A 162 -14.43 1.68 -10.53
CA PHE A 162 -13.46 0.57 -10.53
C PHE A 162 -12.39 0.78 -11.61
N SER A 163 -12.78 1.17 -12.83
CA SER A 163 -11.84 1.42 -13.93
C SER A 163 -10.86 2.53 -13.58
N MET A 164 -11.37 3.67 -13.10
CA MET A 164 -10.55 4.82 -12.68
C MET A 164 -9.58 4.42 -11.56
N LEU A 165 -10.09 3.81 -10.49
CA LEU A 165 -9.27 3.41 -9.34
C LEU A 165 -8.24 2.35 -9.71
N SER A 166 -8.55 1.46 -10.64
CA SER A 166 -7.59 0.46 -11.13
C SER A 166 -6.37 1.10 -11.79
N GLU A 167 -6.58 2.19 -12.55
CA GLU A 167 -5.50 2.95 -13.15
C GLU A 167 -4.69 3.72 -12.11
N VAL A 168 -5.36 4.38 -11.17
CA VAL A 168 -4.72 5.12 -10.08
C VAL A 168 -3.84 4.19 -9.24
N MET A 169 -4.38 3.03 -8.87
CA MET A 169 -3.67 2.07 -8.02
C MET A 169 -2.46 1.47 -8.75
N ARG A 170 -2.57 1.22 -10.05
CA ARG A 170 -1.43 0.78 -10.87
C ARG A 170 -0.32 1.84 -10.95
N SER A 171 -0.69 3.11 -11.03
CA SER A 171 0.24 4.20 -11.37
C SER A 171 0.86 4.85 -10.15
N TYR A 172 0.09 4.99 -9.07
CA TYR A 172 0.46 5.79 -7.90
C TYR A 172 0.58 4.96 -6.63
N VAL A 173 -0.09 3.80 -6.52
CA VAL A 173 -0.03 2.99 -5.30
C VAL A 173 1.04 1.91 -5.46
N HIS A 174 2.27 2.28 -5.11
CA HIS A 174 3.41 1.38 -5.06
C HIS A 174 4.33 1.73 -3.88
N LEU A 175 5.03 0.72 -3.37
CA LEU A 175 5.99 0.87 -2.28
C LEU A 175 7.35 0.33 -2.74
N PRO A 176 8.31 1.20 -3.09
CA PRO A 176 9.68 0.76 -3.32
C PRO A 176 10.26 0.26 -2.00
N LEU A 177 11.07 -0.80 -2.02
CA LEU A 177 11.76 -1.30 -0.85
C LEU A 177 13.23 -0.86 -0.90
N PRO A 178 13.84 -0.51 0.24
CA PRO A 178 15.23 -0.11 0.28
C PRO A 178 16.12 -1.31 -0.02
N VAL A 179 17.04 -1.13 -0.97
CA VAL A 179 18.08 -2.10 -1.31
C VAL A 179 19.43 -1.41 -1.06
N PRO A 180 20.34 -1.99 -0.27
CA PRO A 180 21.68 -1.45 -0.12
C PRO A 180 22.34 -1.33 -1.49
N ALA A 181 23.08 -0.25 -1.71
CA ALA A 181 23.94 -0.16 -2.89
C ALA A 181 24.84 -1.41 -2.93
N ASP A 182 24.93 -2.03 -4.11
CA ASP A 182 25.71 -3.24 -4.37
C ASP A 182 25.19 -4.55 -3.75
N ALA A 183 24.01 -4.57 -3.10
CA ALA A 183 23.39 -5.81 -2.70
C ALA A 183 22.87 -6.57 -3.94
N GLN A 184 23.47 -7.73 -4.23
CA GLN A 184 22.89 -8.71 -5.15
C GLN A 184 21.80 -9.47 -4.39
N THR A 185 20.56 -9.33 -4.82
CA THR A 185 19.41 -9.97 -4.17
C THR A 185 18.82 -10.99 -5.14
N ASP A 186 19.45 -12.17 -5.24
CA ASP A 186 18.97 -13.23 -6.12
C ASP A 186 17.76 -13.96 -5.52
N ARG A 187 17.59 -13.91 -4.19
CA ARG A 187 16.45 -14.49 -3.47
C ARG A 187 15.93 -13.55 -2.39
N SER A 188 14.92 -12.75 -2.69
CA SER A 188 14.25 -11.87 -1.71
C SER A 188 12.85 -12.35 -1.37
N MET A 189 12.46 -12.20 -0.10
CA MET A 189 11.10 -12.48 0.36
C MET A 189 10.48 -11.24 1.00
N ILE A 190 9.18 -11.05 0.73
CA ILE A 190 8.36 -10.00 1.34
C ILE A 190 7.31 -10.66 2.24
N LYS A 191 7.32 -10.28 3.52
CA LYS A 191 6.36 -10.73 4.54
C LYS A 191 5.51 -9.55 5.02
N LEU A 192 4.23 -9.59 4.66
CA LEU A 192 3.24 -8.59 5.05
C LEU A 192 2.52 -9.06 6.32
N GLN A 193 2.53 -8.25 7.37
CA GLN A 193 1.95 -8.59 8.68
C GLN A 193 0.84 -7.60 9.05
N SER A 194 -0.21 -8.12 9.70
CA SER A 194 -1.29 -7.32 10.29
C SER A 194 -1.02 -7.08 11.78
N ASP A 195 -1.22 -5.84 12.22
CA ASP A 195 -1.06 -5.28 13.57
C ASP A 195 0.38 -5.03 14.12
N ARG A 196 0.62 -3.72 14.39
CA ARG A 196 1.76 -2.96 14.99
C ARG A 196 3.13 -2.82 14.24
N VAL A 197 3.21 -1.83 13.31
CA VAL A 197 4.31 -0.98 12.68
C VAL A 197 5.45 -1.65 11.87
N ILE A 198 6.32 -0.97 11.11
CA ILE A 198 6.12 -0.25 9.83
C ILE A 198 6.99 -0.93 8.77
N PHE A 199 8.28 -1.11 9.03
CA PHE A 199 9.16 -1.84 8.13
C PHE A 199 10.46 -2.26 8.83
N ALA A 200 10.85 -3.53 8.65
CA ALA A 200 12.17 -4.02 9.04
C ALA A 200 12.76 -4.88 7.92
N THR A 201 14.07 -4.78 7.69
CA THR A 201 14.76 -5.55 6.65
C THR A 201 15.83 -6.41 7.29
N ASP A 202 15.83 -7.71 7.00
CA ASP A 202 16.90 -8.63 7.37
C ASP A 202 17.80 -8.86 6.15
N PHE A 203 19.07 -8.48 6.22
CA PHE A 203 20.09 -8.79 5.20
C PHE A 203 20.88 -10.02 5.61
N VAL A 204 20.89 -11.06 4.78
CA VAL A 204 21.66 -12.29 5.00
C VAL A 204 22.96 -12.20 4.19
N PHE A 205 24.09 -12.14 4.88
CA PHE A 205 25.40 -12.19 4.23
C PHE A 205 25.86 -13.66 4.23
N THR A 206 25.72 -14.35 3.11
CA THR A 206 26.36 -15.65 2.93
C THR A 206 27.89 -15.49 3.01
N LYS A 207 28.53 -16.34 3.80
CA LYS A 207 30.01 -16.37 3.90
C LYS A 207 30.60 -16.55 2.50
N ARG A 208 31.52 -15.67 2.13
CA ARG A 208 32.44 -15.87 1.00
C ARG A 208 33.27 -17.13 1.21
#